data_AF-A0A7S1AYA1-F1
#
_entry.id   AF-A0A7S1AYA1-F1
#
_cell.length_a   1.000
_cell.length_b   1.000
_cell.length_c   1.000
_cell.angle_alpha   90.00
_cell.angle_beta   90.00
_cell.angle_gamma   90.00
#
_symmetry.space_group_name_H-M   'P 1'
#
loop_
_entity.id
_entity.type
_entity.pdbx_description
1 polymer ?
#
loop_
_entity_poly.entity_id
_entity_poly.type
_entity_poly.pdbx_seq_one_letter_code
_entity_poly.pdbx_strand_id
1 'polypeptide(L)'
;LKEKQWVAEPVLWMKWTHFGTLLARTACEIIELGAAEFRKIALASEPSAAFFTEYARLFVDHLVESDNWATDVWMDEEDLEDLVRKASGEEEETSRCRSRESELSEQSAKSTRPSVTSWFGRKTRSLTNLARM
;
A
#
# COMPACT_ATOMS: atom_id res chain seq x y z
N LEU A 1 8.90 -26.88 -7.85
CA LEU A 1 8.50 -26.03 -6.73
C LEU A 1 9.74 -25.72 -5.92
N LYS A 2 9.92 -24.46 -5.55
CA LYS A 2 10.93 -24.05 -4.59
C LYS A 2 10.42 -24.32 -3.17
N GLU A 3 11.32 -24.33 -2.20
CA GLU A 3 10.94 -24.36 -0.79
C GLU A 3 10.03 -23.16 -0.48
N LYS A 4 9.02 -23.35 0.39
CA LYS A 4 8.01 -22.34 0.78
C LYS A 4 7.10 -21.83 -0.33
N GLN A 5 7.12 -22.45 -1.52
CA GLN A 5 6.26 -22.05 -2.61
C GLN A 5 4.84 -22.62 -2.44
N TRP A 6 3.84 -21.76 -2.56
CA TRP A 6 2.44 -22.14 -2.55
C TRP A 6 1.99 -22.67 -3.92
N VAL A 7 1.01 -23.57 -3.89
CA VAL A 7 0.36 -24.10 -5.09
C VAL A 7 -1.14 -24.11 -4.89
N ALA A 8 -1.86 -23.91 -5.99
CA ALA A 8 -3.31 -23.87 -6.06
C ALA A 8 -3.98 -22.83 -5.13
N GLU A 9 -3.26 -21.78 -4.72
CA GLU A 9 -3.79 -20.71 -3.89
C GLU A 9 -5.13 -20.09 -4.38
N PRO A 10 -5.39 -19.90 -5.69
CA PRO A 10 -6.66 -19.36 -6.17
C PRO A 10 -7.90 -20.13 -5.69
N VAL A 11 -7.76 -21.42 -5.34
CA VAL A 11 -8.86 -22.24 -4.81
C VAL A 11 -9.41 -21.70 -3.48
N LEU A 12 -8.61 -20.91 -2.75
CA LEU A 12 -9.02 -20.27 -1.52
C LEU A 12 -10.00 -19.11 -1.79
N TRP A 13 -9.81 -18.39 -2.90
CA TRP A 13 -10.46 -17.10 -3.16
C TRP A 13 -11.58 -17.17 -4.19
N MET A 14 -11.49 -18.08 -5.16
CA MET A 14 -12.44 -18.18 -6.27
C MET A 14 -12.72 -19.62 -6.68
N LYS A 15 -13.71 -19.80 -7.57
CA LYS A 15 -13.93 -21.11 -8.19
C LYS A 15 -12.78 -21.41 -9.14
N TRP A 16 -11.84 -22.23 -8.68
CA TRP A 16 -10.67 -22.63 -9.42
C TRP A 16 -10.77 -24.07 -9.92
N THR A 17 -10.23 -24.34 -11.10
CA THR A 17 -9.98 -25.69 -11.63
C THR A 17 -8.50 -25.78 -11.92
N HIS A 18 -7.82 -26.77 -11.35
CA HIS A 18 -6.38 -26.94 -11.56
C HIS A 18 -6.04 -27.20 -13.03
N PHE A 19 -4.89 -26.72 -13.48
CA PHE A 19 -4.47 -26.78 -14.88
C PHE A 19 -3.57 -27.99 -15.19
N GLY A 20 -3.34 -28.89 -14.23
CA GLY A 20 -2.64 -30.14 -14.47
C GLY A 20 -2.42 -31.02 -13.25
N THR A 21 -1.50 -31.97 -13.38
CA THR A 21 -1.13 -32.90 -12.31
C THR A 21 0.16 -32.43 -11.64
N LEU A 22 0.12 -32.23 -10.32
CA LEU A 22 1.32 -31.98 -9.53
C LEU A 22 2.02 -33.32 -9.23
N LEU A 23 3.26 -33.46 -9.70
CA LEU A 23 4.07 -34.68 -9.53
C LEU A 23 5.39 -34.36 -8.82
N ALA A 24 5.66 -35.08 -7.73
CA ALA A 24 6.94 -35.05 -7.06
C ALA A 24 7.98 -35.90 -7.81
N ARG A 25 9.15 -35.32 -8.13
CA ARG A 25 10.27 -36.05 -8.76
C ARG A 25 11.25 -36.64 -7.74
N THR A 26 11.20 -36.14 -6.52
CA THR A 26 12.05 -36.53 -5.38
C THR A 26 11.16 -36.64 -4.15
N ALA A 27 11.71 -37.14 -3.04
CA ALA A 27 11.03 -37.03 -1.75
C ALA A 27 10.79 -35.55 -1.43
N CYS A 28 9.58 -35.23 -0.99
CA CYS A 28 9.18 -33.90 -0.53
C CYS A 28 8.10 -34.03 0.54
N GLU A 29 7.94 -32.99 1.34
CA GLU A 29 6.87 -32.84 2.30
C GLU A 29 5.92 -31.74 1.81
N ILE A 30 4.62 -31.93 1.99
CA ILE A 30 3.59 -30.99 1.57
C ILE A 30 2.64 -30.78 2.74
N ILE A 31 2.22 -29.54 2.94
CA ILE A 31 1.14 -29.18 3.87
C ILE A 31 -0.08 -28.86 3.04
N GLU A 32 -1.20 -29.54 3.31
CA GLU A 32 -2.47 -29.28 2.65
C GLU A 32 -3.32 -28.33 3.49
N LEU A 33 -3.95 -27.36 2.82
CA LEU A 33 -4.92 -26.46 3.42
C LEU A 33 -6.30 -26.65 2.75
N GLY A 34 -7.26 -27.17 3.51
CA GLY A 34 -8.63 -27.37 3.04
C GLY A 34 -9.33 -26.04 2.79
N ALA A 35 -9.69 -25.74 1.54
CA ALA A 35 -10.24 -24.44 1.15
C ALA A 35 -11.56 -24.09 1.84
N ALA A 36 -12.44 -25.08 2.06
CA ALA A 36 -13.74 -24.86 2.69
C ALA A 36 -13.59 -24.56 4.19
N GLU A 37 -12.78 -25.35 4.88
CA GLU A 37 -12.43 -25.20 6.29
C GLU A 37 -11.69 -23.89 6.52
N PHE A 38 -10.72 -23.58 5.67
CA PHE A 38 -9.98 -22.32 5.71
C PHE A 38 -10.91 -21.13 5.63
N ARG A 39 -11.76 -21.03 4.59
CA ARG A 39 -12.70 -19.91 4.45
C ARG A 39 -13.64 -19.80 5.64
N LYS A 40 -14.12 -20.93 6.17
CA LYS A 40 -14.98 -20.94 7.36
C LYS A 40 -14.28 -20.31 8.57
N ILE A 41 -12.99 -20.61 8.78
CA ILE A 41 -12.21 -20.09 9.90
C ILE A 41 -11.78 -18.64 9.65
N ALA A 42 -11.26 -18.34 8.46
CA ALA A 42 -10.81 -17.02 8.02
C ALA A 42 -11.91 -15.96 8.16
N LEU A 43 -13.15 -16.33 7.85
CA LEU A 43 -14.31 -15.44 7.91
C LEU A 43 -15.07 -15.50 9.25
N ALA A 44 -14.55 -16.22 10.25
CA ALA A 44 -15.24 -16.41 11.53
C ALA A 44 -15.20 -15.18 12.44
N SER A 45 -14.21 -14.30 12.27
CA SER A 45 -14.06 -13.06 13.04
C SER A 45 -14.10 -11.85 12.12
N GLU A 46 -14.59 -10.72 12.62
CA GLU A 46 -14.74 -9.50 11.81
C GLU A 46 -13.38 -8.92 11.33
N PRO A 47 -12.34 -8.82 12.16
CA PRO A 47 -11.03 -8.34 11.70
C PRO A 47 -10.40 -9.26 10.64
N SER A 48 -10.48 -10.58 10.84
CA SER A 48 -9.96 -11.55 9.86
C SER A 48 -10.77 -11.51 8.57
N ALA A 49 -12.10 -11.44 8.67
CA ALA A 49 -12.97 -11.39 7.51
C ALA A 49 -12.70 -10.15 6.64
N ALA A 50 -12.48 -8.99 7.25
CA ALA A 50 -12.11 -7.77 6.53
C ALA A 50 -10.81 -7.95 5.76
N PHE A 51 -9.74 -8.41 6.44
CA PHE A 51 -8.44 -8.66 5.81
C PHE A 51 -8.54 -9.66 4.65
N PHE A 52 -9.13 -10.84 4.88
CA PHE A 52 -9.17 -11.89 3.87
C PHE A 52 -10.09 -11.53 2.69
N THR A 53 -11.14 -10.75 2.92
CA THR A 53 -12.00 -10.26 1.84
C THR A 53 -11.24 -9.29 0.94
N GLU A 54 -10.48 -8.36 1.52
CA GLU A 54 -9.70 -7.40 0.75
C GLU A 54 -8.52 -8.07 0.04
N TYR A 55 -7.82 -8.97 0.74
CA TYR A 55 -6.75 -9.77 0.14
C TYR A 55 -7.27 -10.58 -1.06
N ALA A 56 -8.39 -11.29 -0.91
CA ALA A 56 -8.98 -12.08 -1.99
C ALA A 56 -9.34 -11.22 -3.20
N ARG A 57 -9.86 -10.00 -2.98
CA ARG A 57 -10.16 -9.05 -4.05
C ARG A 57 -8.88 -8.64 -4.79
N LEU A 58 -7.87 -8.18 -4.06
CA LEU A 58 -6.60 -7.74 -4.61
C LEU A 58 -5.87 -8.86 -5.36
N PHE A 59 -5.92 -10.09 -4.82
CA PHE A 59 -5.37 -11.28 -5.48
C PHE A 59 -6.03 -11.52 -6.84
N VAL A 60 -7.38 -11.47 -6.90
CA VAL A 60 -8.11 -11.69 -8.15
C VAL A 60 -7.80 -10.59 -9.16
N ASP A 61 -7.71 -9.33 -8.72
CA ASP A 61 -7.34 -8.22 -9.59
C ASP A 61 -5.93 -8.41 -10.17
N HIS A 62 -4.94 -8.73 -9.31
CA HIS A 62 -3.58 -9.04 -9.74
C HIS A 62 -3.53 -10.22 -10.72
N LEU A 63 -4.30 -11.27 -10.44
CA LEU A 63 -4.39 -12.44 -11.29
C LEU A 63 -4.89 -12.10 -12.70
N VAL A 64 -5.95 -11.28 -12.79
CA VAL A 64 -6.54 -10.85 -14.06
C VAL A 64 -5.61 -9.95 -14.87
N GLU A 65 -4.81 -9.12 -14.18
CA GLU A 65 -3.82 -8.24 -14.81
C GLU A 65 -2.54 -8.98 -15.24
N SER A 66 -2.28 -10.16 -14.67
CA SER A 66 -1.08 -10.95 -14.97
C SER A 66 -1.20 -11.77 -16.26
N ASP A 67 -0.12 -11.81 -17.06
CA ASP A 67 -0.04 -12.68 -18.24
C ASP A 67 0.19 -14.16 -17.88
N ASN A 68 0.53 -14.46 -16.63
CA ASN A 68 0.92 -15.80 -16.16
C ASN A 68 -0.23 -16.54 -15.44
N TRP A 69 -1.49 -16.25 -15.78
CA TRP A 69 -2.65 -16.84 -15.12
C TRP A 69 -2.89 -18.35 -15.42
N ALA A 70 -2.10 -18.96 -16.31
CA ALA A 70 -2.32 -20.34 -16.77
C ALA A 70 -1.45 -21.38 -16.05
N THR A 71 -1.31 -21.28 -14.72
CA THR A 71 -0.50 -22.22 -13.90
C THR A 71 -1.13 -22.42 -12.53
N ASP A 72 -0.80 -23.49 -11.80
CA ASP A 72 -1.20 -23.66 -10.40
C ASP A 72 -0.14 -23.15 -9.42
N VAL A 73 0.95 -22.56 -9.94
CA VAL A 73 2.08 -22.04 -9.16
C VAL A 73 2.10 -20.52 -9.31
N TRP A 74 1.90 -19.81 -8.20
CA TRP A 74 1.51 -18.39 -8.22
C TRP A 74 2.46 -17.49 -7.48
N MET A 75 2.61 -16.28 -8.05
CA MET A 75 3.28 -15.08 -7.53
C MET A 75 4.73 -15.28 -7.10
N ASP A 76 5.49 -14.20 -7.12
CA ASP A 76 6.72 -14.15 -6.34
C ASP A 76 6.44 -13.63 -4.91
N GLU A 77 7.45 -13.71 -4.06
CA GLU A 77 7.33 -13.30 -2.66
C GLU A 77 7.07 -11.79 -2.53
N GLU A 78 7.56 -10.98 -3.47
CA GLU A 78 7.42 -9.51 -3.46
C GLU A 78 5.98 -9.10 -3.78
N ASP A 79 5.39 -9.67 -4.83
CA ASP A 79 3.98 -9.47 -5.18
C ASP A 79 3.06 -9.88 -4.04
N LEU A 80 3.35 -11.01 -3.39
CA LEU A 80 2.58 -11.51 -2.25
C LEU A 80 2.64 -10.55 -1.05
N GLU A 81 3.83 -10.09 -0.69
CA GLU A 81 4.03 -9.13 0.40
C GLU A 81 3.28 -7.82 0.14
N ASP A 82 3.28 -7.35 -1.10
CA ASP A 82 2.56 -6.14 -1.50
C ASP A 82 1.05 -6.29 -1.36
N LEU A 83 0.47 -7.44 -1.74
CA LEU A 83 -0.96 -7.71 -1.54
C LEU A 83 -1.32 -7.80 -0.05
N VAL A 84 -0.47 -8.42 0.77
CA VAL A 84 -0.69 -8.51 2.22
C VAL A 84 -0.67 -7.13 2.86
N ARG A 85 0.34 -6.30 2.55
CA ARG A 85 0.47 -4.92 3.05
C ARG A 85 -0.76 -4.08 2.71
N LYS A 86 -1.24 -4.18 1.47
CA LYS A 86 -2.47 -3.52 1.00
C LYS A 86 -3.70 -3.99 1.78
N ALA A 87 -3.90 -5.30 1.91
CA ALA A 87 -5.04 -5.87 2.62
C ALA A 87 -5.04 -5.56 4.12
N SER A 88 -3.87 -5.37 4.72
CA SER A 88 -3.72 -4.95 6.13
C SER A 88 -4.09 -3.48 6.38
N GLY A 89 -4.27 -2.67 5.32
CA GLY A 89 -4.60 -1.25 5.44
C GLY A 89 -3.38 -0.35 5.72
N GLU A 90 -2.16 -0.83 5.52
CA GLU A 90 -0.92 -0.08 5.80
C GLU A 90 -0.64 1.05 4.77
N GLU A 91 -1.51 1.26 3.78
CA GLU A 91 -1.30 2.25 2.69
C GLU A 91 -1.79 3.68 2.99
N GLU A 92 -2.56 3.92 4.07
CA GLU A 92 -3.10 5.27 4.32
C GLU A 92 -2.06 6.30 4.80
N GLU A 93 -0.86 5.89 5.25
CA GLU A 93 0.13 6.82 5.82
C GLU A 93 1.20 7.32 4.85
N THR A 94 1.54 6.58 3.78
CA THR A 94 2.62 6.99 2.85
C THR A 94 2.17 8.01 1.80
N SER A 95 0.86 8.13 1.55
CA SER A 95 0.30 9.04 0.54
C SER A 95 0.00 10.45 1.09
N ARG A 96 -0.16 10.65 2.40
CA ARG A 96 -0.44 11.98 3.00
C ARG A 96 0.78 12.92 3.12
N CYS A 97 2.01 12.43 2.98
CA CYS A 97 3.20 13.28 3.07
C CYS A 97 3.71 13.82 1.72
N ARG A 98 3.47 13.12 0.60
CA ARG A 98 3.95 13.60 -0.73
C ARG A 98 3.17 14.79 -1.28
N SER A 99 1.90 14.96 -0.89
CA SER A 99 1.08 16.06 -1.43
C SER A 99 1.35 17.42 -0.79
N ARG A 100 1.98 17.50 0.39
CA ARG A 100 2.30 18.78 1.05
C ARG A 100 3.62 19.40 0.62
N GLU A 101 4.59 18.60 0.16
CA GLU A 101 5.86 19.14 -0.34
C GLU A 101 5.73 19.76 -1.74
N SER A 102 4.79 19.29 -2.56
CA SER A 102 4.58 19.85 -3.91
C SER A 102 4.03 21.28 -3.87
N GLU A 103 3.27 21.67 -2.84
CA GLU A 103 2.70 23.02 -2.73
C GLU A 103 3.70 24.07 -2.20
N LEU A 104 4.75 23.64 -1.50
CA LEU A 104 5.78 24.56 -0.96
C LEU A 104 6.88 24.92 -1.98
N SER A 105 7.02 24.15 -3.06
CA SER A 105 8.03 24.41 -4.09
C SER A 105 7.62 25.48 -5.11
N GLU A 106 6.32 25.77 -5.28
CA GLU A 106 5.85 26.70 -6.32
C GLU A 106 5.75 28.16 -5.85
N GLN A 107 5.80 28.42 -4.55
CA GLN A 107 5.71 29.79 -4.00
C GLN A 107 7.08 30.48 -3.84
N SER A 108 8.19 29.74 -4.02
CA SER A 108 9.55 30.30 -3.91
C SER A 108 10.00 31.06 -5.16
N ALA A 109 9.33 30.89 -6.31
CA ALA A 109 9.76 31.47 -7.59
C ALA A 109 9.15 32.85 -7.93
N LYS A 110 8.39 33.48 -7.01
CA LYS A 110 7.77 34.80 -7.24
C LYS A 110 7.96 35.75 -6.06
N SER A 111 9.20 35.98 -5.62
CA SER A 111 9.50 37.12 -4.73
C SER A 111 10.73 37.86 -5.22
N THR A 112 10.52 38.70 -6.23
CA THR A 112 11.47 39.74 -6.64
C THR A 112 11.20 40.98 -5.80
N ARG A 113 12.11 41.35 -4.90
CA ARG A 113 12.19 42.71 -4.33
C ARG A 113 13.64 43.13 -4.01
N PRO A 114 13.93 44.44 -4.01
CA PRO A 114 15.08 45.01 -4.70
C PRO A 114 16.32 45.24 -3.82
N SER A 115 17.43 45.49 -4.51
CA SER A 115 18.72 45.98 -3.99
C SER A 115 18.56 47.15 -3.03
N VAL A 116 19.05 46.99 -1.79
CA VAL A 116 19.12 48.05 -0.77
C VAL A 116 20.42 48.83 -0.97
N THR A 117 20.37 49.89 -1.76
CA THR A 117 21.27 51.04 -1.61
C THR A 117 20.44 52.27 -1.24
N SER A 118 20.90 52.92 -0.16
CA SER A 118 20.54 54.27 0.29
C SER A 118 19.14 54.44 0.90
N TRP A 119 19.10 54.75 2.20
CA TRP A 119 19.03 56.16 2.62
C TRP A 119 19.31 56.33 4.12
N PHE A 120 20.19 57.30 4.37
CA PHE A 120 20.50 57.90 5.66
C PHE A 120 19.26 58.56 6.28
N GLY A 121 19.19 58.63 7.61
CA GLY A 121 18.26 59.57 8.25
C GLY A 121 18.09 59.37 9.74
N ARG A 122 18.73 60.24 10.52
CA ARG A 122 18.83 60.21 11.99
C ARG A 122 17.65 60.97 12.63
N LYS A 123 17.26 60.58 13.87
CA LYS A 123 16.56 61.37 14.93
C LYS A 123 15.08 61.74 14.66
N THR A 124 14.15 61.88 15.62
CA THR A 124 14.14 62.00 17.09
C THR A 124 12.70 61.77 17.62
N ARG A 125 12.60 61.30 18.88
CA ARG A 125 11.62 61.60 19.96
C ARG A 125 10.30 62.33 19.63
N SER A 126 9.17 61.83 20.16
CA SER A 126 8.55 62.30 21.42
C SER A 126 7.01 62.16 21.47
N LEU A 127 6.55 61.40 22.48
CA LEU A 127 5.43 61.60 23.42
C LEU A 127 3.96 61.83 22.97
N THR A 128 3.10 61.26 23.84
CA THR A 128 1.69 61.57 24.16
C THR A 128 0.64 60.98 23.20
N ASN A 129 -0.55 60.54 23.60
CA ASN A 129 -1.17 60.14 24.87
C ASN A 129 -2.57 59.57 24.54
N LEU A 130 -3.15 58.86 25.51
CA LEU A 130 -4.60 58.76 25.82
C LEU A 130 -5.59 58.13 24.81
N ALA A 131 -6.24 57.05 25.29
CA ALA A 131 -7.69 56.90 25.60
C ALA A 131 -8.07 55.42 25.37
N ARG A 132 -8.16 54.53 26.37
CA ARG A 132 -9.18 54.37 27.44
C ARG A 132 -10.62 54.27 26.91
N MET A 133 -11.17 53.06 26.95
CA MET A 133 -12.51 52.72 27.43
C MET A 133 -12.37 51.55 28.39
#